data_AF-A0A2D7BYA7-F1
#
_entry.id   AF-A0A2D7BYA7-F1
#
_cell.length_a   1.000
_cell.length_b   1.000
_cell.length_c   1.000
_cell.angle_alpha   90.00
_cell.angle_beta   90.00
_cell.angle_gamma   90.00
#
_symmetry.space_group_name_H-M   'P 1'
#
loop_
_entity.id
_entity.type
_entity.pdbx_description
1 polymer ?
#
loop_
_entity_poly.entity_id
_entity_poly.type
_entity_poly.pdbx_seq_one_letter_code
_entity_poly.pdbx_strand_id
1 'polypeptide(L)'
;MDRIPTARPSWNDEMRDAAVSTLDSRHWVKGPKGREFGKKFAEHCGALVATPCQNGSSSLWAALRILGVGKGDEVIVPSYTFISSATAIPLAGAEAVFVDVEPDYWCLDVDAVEAA
;
A
#
# COMPACT_ATOMS: atom_id res chain seq x y z
N MET A 1 13.58 -33.61 6.72
CA MET A 1 13.98 -32.30 6.17
C MET A 1 13.18 -31.24 6.91
N ASP A 2 13.86 -30.21 7.40
CA ASP A 2 13.18 -29.08 8.02
C ASP A 2 12.45 -28.26 6.94
N ARG A 3 11.20 -27.90 7.21
CA ARG A 3 10.36 -27.13 6.29
C ARG A 3 10.82 -25.66 6.29
N ILE A 4 11.23 -25.15 5.13
CA ILE A 4 11.55 -23.72 4.96
C ILE A 4 10.25 -22.97 4.63
N PRO A 5 9.77 -22.05 5.50
CA PRO A 5 8.54 -21.29 5.25
C PRO A 5 8.80 -20.15 4.26
N THR A 6 7.76 -19.73 3.53
CA THR A 6 7.81 -18.59 2.58
C THR A 6 8.06 -17.25 3.29
N ALA A 7 7.60 -17.10 4.54
CA ALA A 7 7.79 -15.89 5.32
C ALA A 7 8.00 -16.21 6.80
N ARG A 8 8.85 -15.42 7.46
CA ARG A 8 9.05 -15.43 8.91
C ARG A 8 9.17 -13.97 9.40
N PRO A 9 8.12 -13.42 10.04
CA PRO A 9 8.16 -12.05 10.55
C PRO A 9 9.30 -11.87 11.56
N SER A 10 9.91 -10.68 11.56
CA SER A 10 10.81 -10.26 12.63
C SER A 10 10.00 -9.74 13.82
N TRP A 11 10.52 -9.97 15.02
CA TRP A 11 9.96 -9.47 16.27
C TRP A 11 11.08 -9.38 17.30
N ASN A 12 11.30 -8.20 17.87
CA ASN A 12 12.37 -7.94 18.84
C ASN A 12 11.83 -7.23 20.10
N ASP A 13 12.72 -6.98 21.06
CA ASP A 13 12.33 -6.36 22.33
C ASP A 13 11.86 -4.91 22.16
N GLU A 14 12.45 -4.14 21.24
CA GLU A 14 11.98 -2.78 20.93
C GLU A 14 10.53 -2.76 20.41
N MET A 15 10.18 -3.69 19.52
CA MET A 15 8.81 -3.84 19.00
C MET A 15 7.84 -4.27 20.11
N ARG A 16 8.28 -5.16 21.00
CA ARG A 16 7.51 -5.59 22.17
C ARG A 16 7.23 -4.42 23.09
N ASP A 17 8.24 -3.65 23.45
CA ASP A 17 8.11 -2.51 24.35
C ASP A 17 7.20 -1.43 23.76
N ALA A 18 7.32 -1.14 22.46
CA ALA A 18 6.43 -0.22 21.77
C ALA A 18 4.97 -0.69 21.79
N ALA A 19 4.73 -1.99 21.58
CA ALA A 19 3.40 -2.57 21.62
C ALA A 19 2.80 -2.50 23.04
N VAL A 20 3.54 -2.96 24.06
CA VAL A 20 3.10 -2.95 25.46
C VAL A 20 2.85 -1.52 25.95
N SER A 21 3.78 -0.60 25.70
CA SER A 21 3.61 0.81 26.06
C SER A 21 2.36 1.44 25.41
N THR A 22 2.07 1.09 24.16
CA THR A 22 0.85 1.56 23.48
C THR A 22 -0.40 0.98 24.14
N LEU A 23 -0.40 -0.31 24.48
CA LEU A 23 -1.51 -0.95 25.19
C LEU A 23 -1.76 -0.29 26.55
N ASP A 24 -0.71 -0.10 27.34
CA ASP A 24 -0.78 0.51 28.67
C ASP A 24 -1.26 1.97 28.61
N SER A 25 -0.94 2.70 27.54
CA SER A 25 -1.38 4.08 27.35
C SER A 25 -2.90 4.25 27.20
N ARG A 26 -3.62 3.18 26.80
CA ARG A 26 -5.06 3.19 26.49
C ARG A 26 -5.49 4.16 25.36
N HIS A 27 -4.54 4.75 24.63
CA HIS A 27 -4.79 5.64 23.49
C HIS A 27 -4.65 4.90 22.15
N TRP A 28 -5.49 3.89 21.92
CA TRP A 28 -5.30 2.97 20.79
C TRP A 28 -5.87 3.50 19.47
N VAL A 29 -7.02 4.18 19.53
CA VAL A 29 -7.72 4.64 18.34
C VAL A 29 -7.22 6.04 17.97
N LYS A 30 -6.56 6.15 16.82
CA LYS A 30 -5.97 7.42 16.32
C LYS A 30 -5.07 8.12 17.35
N GLY A 31 -4.35 7.31 18.13
CA GLY A 31 -3.45 7.79 19.19
C GLY A 31 -2.17 8.45 18.67
N PRO A 32 -1.33 8.97 19.59
CA PRO A 32 -0.12 9.71 19.25
C PRO A 32 0.87 8.89 18.41
N LYS A 33 0.95 7.57 18.63
CA LYS A 33 1.87 6.68 17.88
C LYS A 33 1.54 6.58 16.39
N GLY A 34 0.27 6.61 16.00
CA GLY A 34 -0.11 6.64 14.59
C GLY A 34 0.31 7.94 13.89
N ARG A 35 0.20 9.08 14.59
CA ARG A 35 0.64 10.39 14.08
C ARG A 35 2.17 10.48 13.98
N GLU A 36 2.87 9.97 15.00
CA GLU A 36 4.33 9.88 15.01
C GLU A 36 4.83 9.02 13.84
N PHE A 37 4.21 7.86 13.62
CA PHE A 37 4.51 7.01 12.47
C PHE A 37 4.29 7.73 11.15
N GLY A 38 3.12 8.37 10.97
CA GLY A 38 2.83 9.13 9.74
C GLY A 38 3.88 10.19 9.42
N LYS A 39 4.32 10.96 10.43
CA LYS A 39 5.40 11.95 10.25
C LYS A 39 6.71 11.28 9.81
N LYS A 40 7.17 10.27 10.55
CA LYS A 40 8.43 9.56 10.26
C LYS A 40 8.39 8.86 8.90
N PHE A 41 7.24 8.31 8.52
CA PHE A 41 7.05 7.62 7.25
C PHE A 41 7.04 8.61 6.07
N ALA A 42 6.42 9.78 6.24
CA ALA A 42 6.50 10.85 5.25
C ALA A 42 7.95 11.30 5.02
N GLU A 43 8.70 11.53 6.10
CA GLU A 43 10.12 11.89 6.05
C GLU A 43 10.95 10.79 5.35
N HIS A 44 10.70 9.52 5.67
CA HIS A 44 11.38 8.38 5.05
C HIS A 44 11.12 8.26 3.54
N CYS A 45 9.87 8.48 3.10
CA CYS A 45 9.48 8.38 1.70
C CYS A 45 9.74 9.68 0.90
N GLY A 46 10.16 10.78 1.54
CA GLY A 46 10.27 12.09 0.89
C GLY A 46 8.90 12.69 0.50
N ALA A 47 7.81 12.28 1.15
CA ALA A 47 6.47 12.77 0.89
C ALA A 47 6.13 13.99 1.76
N LEU A 48 5.21 14.84 1.29
CA LEU A 48 4.74 16.00 2.06
C LEU A 48 4.01 15.60 3.35
N VAL A 49 3.20 14.54 3.26
CA VAL A 49 2.41 13.98 4.37
C VAL A 49 2.24 12.47 4.17
N ALA A 50 2.07 11.74 5.27
CA ALA A 50 1.66 10.34 5.23
C ALA A 50 0.67 10.04 6.37
N THR A 51 -0.29 9.16 6.10
CA THR A 51 -1.30 8.72 7.07
C THR A 51 -1.37 7.19 7.07
N PRO A 52 -1.28 6.53 8.23
CA PRO A 52 -1.43 5.09 8.30
C PRO A 52 -2.87 4.67 7.97
N CYS A 53 -3.01 3.65 7.12
CA CYS A 53 -4.27 2.99 6.82
C CYS A 53 -4.31 1.60 7.46
N GLN A 54 -5.46 0.92 7.35
CA GLN A 54 -5.63 -0.42 7.93
C GLN A 54 -4.78 -1.48 7.21
N ASN A 55 -4.52 -1.30 5.91
CA ASN A 55 -3.70 -2.17 5.08
C ASN A 55 -3.38 -1.50 3.73
N GLY A 56 -2.59 -2.17 2.88
CA GLY A 56 -2.25 -1.69 1.54
C GLY A 56 -3.46 -1.48 0.63
N SER A 57 -4.44 -2.40 0.62
CA SER A 57 -5.63 -2.30 -0.24
C SER A 57 -6.46 -1.04 0.02
N SER A 58 -6.73 -0.75 1.29
CA SER A 58 -7.44 0.47 1.70
C SER A 58 -6.62 1.73 1.44
N SER A 59 -5.29 1.64 1.47
CA SER A 59 -4.39 2.75 1.12
C SER A 59 -4.50 3.09 -0.36
N LEU A 60 -4.48 2.09 -1.25
CA LEU A 60 -4.62 2.28 -2.70
C LEU A 60 -5.97 2.90 -3.06
N TRP A 61 -7.06 2.36 -2.50
CA TRP A 61 -8.38 2.93 -2.70
C TRP A 61 -8.48 4.38 -2.20
N ALA A 62 -7.95 4.67 -1.00
CA ALA A 62 -7.94 6.03 -0.48
C ALA A 62 -7.11 6.98 -1.37
N ALA A 63 -5.96 6.53 -1.88
CA ALA A 63 -5.12 7.30 -2.79
C ALA A 63 -5.86 7.70 -4.08
N LEU A 64 -6.53 6.74 -4.72
CA LEU A 64 -7.35 7.01 -5.92
C LEU A 64 -8.45 8.05 -5.62
N ARG A 65 -9.15 7.90 -4.48
CA ARG A 65 -10.20 8.83 -4.05
C ARG A 65 -9.67 10.23 -3.76
N ILE A 66 -8.46 10.36 -3.19
CA ILE A 66 -7.80 11.64 -2.93
C ILE A 66 -7.41 12.33 -4.25
N LEU A 67 -6.99 11.55 -5.25
CA LEU A 67 -6.67 12.05 -6.59
C LEU A 67 -7.93 12.43 -7.42
N GLY A 68 -9.13 12.16 -6.90
CA GLY A 68 -10.39 12.44 -7.58
C GLY A 68 -10.79 11.41 -8.63
N VAL A 69 -10.08 10.28 -8.72
CA VAL A 69 -10.38 9.20 -9.66
C VAL A 69 -11.76 8.60 -9.37
N GLY A 70 -12.55 8.40 -10.43
CA GLY A 70 -13.89 7.85 -10.35
C GLY A 70 -14.50 7.53 -11.71
N LYS A 71 -15.83 7.69 -11.81
CA LYS A 71 -16.60 7.26 -12.98
C LYS A 71 -16.16 7.98 -14.25
N GLY A 72 -15.80 7.19 -15.26
CA GLY A 72 -15.35 7.69 -16.56
C GLY A 72 -13.84 7.85 -16.67
N ASP A 73 -13.10 7.66 -15.58
CA ASP A 73 -11.65 7.59 -15.61
C ASP A 73 -11.17 6.16 -15.87
N GLU A 74 -10.04 6.07 -16.57
CA GLU A 74 -9.28 4.84 -16.79
C GLU A 74 -7.99 4.89 -15.97
N VAL A 75 -7.60 3.75 -15.40
CA VAL A 75 -6.36 3.60 -14.63
C VAL A 75 -5.59 2.39 -15.15
N ILE A 76 -4.40 2.66 -15.68
CA ILE A 76 -3.47 1.62 -16.13
C ILE A 76 -2.93 0.84 -14.92
N VAL A 77 -2.92 -0.48 -15.02
CA VAL A 77 -2.42 -1.39 -13.99
C VAL A 77 -1.69 -2.59 -14.63
N PRO A 78 -0.54 -3.03 -14.08
CA PRO A 78 0.13 -4.21 -14.61
C PRO A 78 -0.73 -5.48 -14.45
N SER A 79 -0.72 -6.32 -15.48
CA SER A 79 -1.37 -7.64 -15.52
C SER A 79 -0.82 -8.57 -14.42
N TYR A 80 0.44 -8.37 -14.01
CA TYR A 80 1.13 -9.14 -12.98
C TYR A 80 1.39 -8.30 -11.73
N THR A 81 0.53 -8.42 -10.72
CA THR A 81 0.63 -7.69 -9.45
C THR A 81 -0.20 -8.35 -8.34
N PHE A 82 -0.13 -7.83 -7.11
CA PHE A 82 -1.07 -8.24 -6.07
C PHE A 82 -2.47 -7.69 -6.40
N ILE A 83 -3.51 -8.51 -6.23
CA ILE A 83 -4.89 -8.22 -6.68
C ILE A 83 -5.46 -6.88 -6.19
N SER A 84 -4.99 -6.34 -5.06
CA SER A 84 -5.45 -5.04 -4.56
C SER A 84 -5.14 -3.87 -5.51
N SER A 85 -4.05 -3.95 -6.27
CA SER A 85 -3.67 -2.90 -7.24
C SER A 85 -4.74 -2.73 -8.31
N ALA A 86 -5.28 -3.84 -8.82
CA ALA A 86 -6.35 -3.82 -9.82
C ALA A 86 -7.73 -3.56 -9.18
N THR A 87 -8.04 -4.19 -8.05
CA THR A 87 -9.39 -4.11 -7.46
C THR A 87 -9.69 -2.78 -6.78
N ALA A 88 -8.68 -2.01 -6.36
CA ALA A 88 -8.88 -0.67 -5.82
C ALA A 88 -9.50 0.31 -6.84
N ILE A 89 -9.25 0.08 -8.14
CA ILE A 89 -9.69 0.94 -9.26
C ILE A 89 -11.23 0.92 -9.42
N PRO A 90 -11.89 -0.23 -9.65
CA PRO A 90 -13.35 -0.28 -9.73
C PRO A 90 -14.01 0.04 -8.38
N LEU A 91 -13.36 -0.21 -7.24
CA LEU A 91 -13.84 0.24 -5.92
C LEU A 91 -13.85 1.77 -5.79
N ALA A 92 -12.98 2.49 -6.51
CA ALA A 92 -13.02 3.94 -6.61
C ALA A 92 -14.04 4.44 -7.66
N GLY A 93 -14.55 3.54 -8.52
CA GLY A 93 -15.54 3.80 -9.56
C GLY A 93 -14.96 3.99 -10.96
N ALA A 94 -13.66 3.75 -11.14
CA ALA A 94 -12.94 3.86 -12.41
C ALA A 94 -12.81 2.51 -13.13
N GLU A 95 -12.36 2.54 -14.39
CA GLU A 95 -12.07 1.36 -15.20
C GLU A 95 -10.58 0.99 -15.11
N ALA A 96 -10.29 -0.30 -14.95
CA ALA A 96 -8.92 -0.79 -14.91
C ALA A 96 -8.48 -1.20 -16.32
N VAL A 97 -7.41 -0.57 -16.82
CA VAL A 97 -6.79 -0.91 -18.11
C VAL A 97 -5.56 -1.77 -17.83
N PHE A 98 -5.64 -3.05 -18.14
CA PHE A 98 -4.54 -3.99 -17.92
C PHE A 98 -3.49 -3.86 -19.02
N VAL A 99 -2.24 -3.69 -18.60
CA VAL A 99 -1.07 -3.64 -19.49
C VAL A 99 -0.07 -4.69 -19.04
N ASP A 100 0.67 -5.27 -19.98
CA ASP A 100 1.57 -6.38 -19.69
C ASP A 100 2.84 -5.94 -18.93
N VAL A 101 3.58 -6.92 -18.42
CA VAL A 101 4.88 -6.71 -17.78
C VAL A 101 6.03 -7.16 -18.66
N GLU A 102 7.18 -6.48 -18.54
CA GLU A 102 8.39 -6.90 -19.24
C GLU A 102 8.99 -8.19 -18.63
N PRO A 103 9.69 -9.02 -19.41
CA PRO A 103 10.06 -10.37 -18.99
C PRO A 103 11.26 -10.46 -18.04
N ASP A 104 12.08 -9.41 -17.95
CA ASP A 104 13.36 -9.42 -17.24
C ASP A 104 13.21 -9.02 -15.76
N TYR A 105 12.37 -8.04 -15.46
CA TYR A 105 12.13 -7.50 -14.12
C TYR A 105 10.68 -7.62 -13.65
N TRP A 106 9.77 -8.12 -14.50
CA TRP A 106 8.33 -8.23 -14.25
C TRP A 106 7.68 -6.91 -13.81
N CYS A 107 8.24 -5.80 -14.26
CA CYS A 107 7.70 -4.46 -14.12
C CYS A 107 6.79 -4.11 -15.30
N LEU A 108 5.97 -3.06 -15.16
CA LEU A 108 5.06 -2.62 -16.21
C LEU A 108 5.83 -2.27 -17.50
N ASP A 109 5.42 -2.82 -18.64
CA ASP A 109 6.04 -2.56 -19.95
C ASP A 109 5.67 -1.16 -20.43
N VAL A 110 6.65 -0.28 -20.55
CA VAL A 110 6.47 1.14 -20.92
C VAL A 110 5.99 1.30 -22.36
N ASP A 111 6.46 0.45 -23.29
CA ASP A 111 6.02 0.52 -24.69
C ASP A 111 4.55 0.08 -24.81
N ALA A 112 4.15 -0.92 -24.01
CA ALA A 112 2.77 -1.36 -23.94
C ALA A 112 1.85 -0.33 -23.24
N VAL A 113 2.38 0.48 -22.33
CA VAL A 113 1.64 1.60 -21.70
C VAL A 113 1.31 2.68 -22.73
N GLU A 114 2.26 3.06 -23.61
CA GLU A 114 2.02 4.07 -24.64
C GLU A 114 0.97 3.63 -25.69
N ALA A 115 0.80 2.33 -25.87
CA ALA A 115 -0.12 1.76 -26.85
C ALA A 115 -1.55 1.52 -26.31
N ALA A 116 -1.76 1.66 -25.00
CA ALA A 116 -3.03 1.44 -24.31
C ALA A 116 -3.91 2.70 -24.31
#